data_AF-F0EI04-F1
#
_entry.id   AF-F0EI04-F1
#
_cell.length_a   1.000
_cell.length_b   1.000
_cell.length_c   1.000
_cell.angle_alpha   90.00
_cell.angle_beta   90.00
_cell.angle_gamma   90.00
#
_symmetry.space_group_name_H-M   'P 1'
#
loop_
_entity.id
_entity.type
_entity.pdbx_description
1 polymer ?
#
loop_
_entity_poly.entity_id
_entity_poly.type
_entity_poly.pdbx_seq_one_letter_code
_entity_poly.pdbx_strand_id
1 'polypeptide(L)' 'MAKAGARLLIETAKQRAAGAGFDSLYLCTDLSTFYEQFAFEPIGTGYHPWGESSTIYRCSLT' A
#
# COMPACT_ATOMS: atom_id res chain seq x y z
N MET A 1 12.17 14.60 -8.43
CA MET A 1 11.03 15.41 -7.96
C MET A 1 9.83 14.57 -7.50
N ALA A 2 9.38 13.52 -8.21
CA ALA A 2 8.18 12.76 -7.84
C ALA A 2 8.25 11.93 -6.52
N LYS A 3 9.45 11.51 -6.08
CA LYS A 3 9.61 10.60 -4.92
C LYS A 3 9.28 11.23 -3.55
N ALA A 4 9.40 12.55 -3.40
CA ALA A 4 9.16 13.22 -2.12
C ALA A 4 7.65 13.26 -1.76
N GLY A 5 6.79 13.50 -2.75
CA GLY A 5 5.34 13.55 -2.54
C GLY A 5 4.75 12.19 -2.15
N ALA A 6 5.15 11.12 -2.84
CA ALA A 6 4.66 9.78 -2.53
C ALA A 6 5.08 9.32 -1.13
N ARG A 7 6.36 9.55 -0.74
CA ARG A 7 6.83 9.22 0.61
C ARG A 7 6.04 9.97 1.67
N LEU A 8 5.83 11.28 1.49
CA LEU A 8 5.08 12.08 2.45
C LEU A 8 3.65 11.55 2.63
N LEU A 9 2.94 11.27 1.53
CA LEU A 9 1.57 10.76 1.57
C LEU A 9 1.48 9.39 2.26
N ILE A 10 2.36 8.46 1.89
CA ILE A 10 2.34 7.09 2.44
C ILE A 10 2.68 7.11 3.94
N GLU A 11 3.71 7.84 4.35
CA GLU A 11 4.08 7.91 5.77
C GLU A 11 3.02 8.64 6.60
N THR A 12 2.40 9.69 6.05
CA THR A 12 1.25 10.36 6.70
C THR A 12 0.07 9.40 6.86
N ALA A 13 -0.24 8.58 5.84
CA ALA A 13 -1.32 7.60 5.91
C ALA A 13 -1.06 6.54 6.98
N LYS A 14 0.17 6.00 7.06
CA LYS A 14 0.59 5.06 8.12
C LYS A 14 0.43 5.66 9.50
N GLN A 15 0.95 6.87 9.72
CA GLN A 15 0.87 7.57 11.01
C GLN A 15 -0.57 7.82 11.44
N ARG A 16 -1.43 8.27 10.52
CA ARG A 16 -2.84 8.53 10.82
C ARG A 16 -3.63 7.26 11.12
N ALA A 17 -3.38 6.19 10.37
CA ALA A 17 -4.04 4.91 10.61
C ALA A 17 -3.59 4.29 11.95
N ALA A 18 -2.29 4.33 12.26
CA ALA A 18 -1.75 3.87 13.53
C ALA A 18 -2.36 4.69 14.70
N GLY A 19 -2.39 6.02 14.57
CA GLY A 19 -2.99 6.91 15.57
C GLY A 19 -4.50 6.73 15.74
N ALA A 20 -5.19 6.17 14.74
CA ALA A 20 -6.60 5.80 14.81
C ALA A 20 -6.85 4.38 15.36
N GLY A 21 -5.78 3.64 15.70
CA GLY A 21 -5.88 2.30 16.28
C GLY A 21 -6.02 1.16 15.25
N PHE A 22 -5.62 1.38 13.99
CA PHE A 22 -5.53 0.30 13.01
C PHE A 22 -4.17 -0.39 13.06
N ASP A 23 -4.17 -1.71 12.94
CA ASP A 23 -2.95 -2.53 12.95
C ASP A 23 -2.29 -2.67 11.58
N SER A 24 -3.01 -2.34 10.50
CA SER A 24 -2.54 -2.56 9.13
C SER A 24 -3.18 -1.64 8.10
N LEU A 25 -2.45 -1.37 7.02
CA LEU A 25 -2.96 -0.78 5.77
C LEU A 25 -3.04 -1.84 4.68
N TYR A 26 -4.04 -1.71 3.81
CA TYR A 26 -4.21 -2.56 2.63
C TYR A 26 -4.39 -1.69 1.39
N LEU A 27 -3.85 -2.13 0.26
CA LEU A 27 -4.08 -1.51 -1.05
C LEU A 27 -4.04 -2.56 -2.16
N CYS A 28 -4.61 -2.21 -3.30
CA CYS A 28 -4.57 -3.02 -4.51
C CYS A 28 -4.10 -2.13 -5.67
N THR A 29 -3.06 -2.55 -6.40
CA THR A 29 -2.47 -1.74 -7.48
C THR A 29 -1.81 -2.61 -8.54
N ASP A 30 -1.75 -2.10 -9.77
CA ASP A 30 -0.93 -2.58 -10.87
C ASP A 30 0.53 -2.08 -10.81
N LEU A 31 0.86 -1.16 -9.89
CA LEU A 31 2.21 -0.65 -9.66
C LEU A 31 3.09 -1.69 -8.94
N SER A 32 3.72 -2.56 -9.74
CA SER A 32 4.62 -3.60 -9.24
C SER A 32 5.84 -3.01 -8.52
N THR A 33 6.20 -3.58 -7.36
CA THR A 33 7.36 -3.24 -6.51
C THR A 33 7.41 -1.83 -5.92
N PHE A 34 6.56 -0.90 -6.38
CA PHE A 34 6.60 0.48 -5.91
C PHE A 34 6.31 0.58 -4.42
N TYR A 35 5.34 -0.18 -3.91
CA TYR A 35 4.93 -0.10 -2.51
C TYR A 35 5.85 -0.90 -1.57
N GLU A 36 6.63 -1.85 -2.09
CA GLU A 36 7.56 -2.67 -1.32
C GLU A 36 8.66 -1.83 -0.65
N GLN A 37 9.12 -0.75 -1.30
CA GLN A 37 10.06 0.20 -0.70
C GLN A 37 9.49 0.94 0.53
N PHE A 38 8.18 0.84 0.78
CA PHE A 38 7.49 1.38 1.95
C PHE A 38 6.98 0.27 2.88
N ALA A 39 7.58 -0.91 2.88
CA ALA A 39 7.22 -2.04 3.76
C ALA A 39 5.80 -2.60 3.54
N PHE A 40 5.25 -2.44 2.33
CA PHE A 40 4.10 -3.21 1.91
C PHE A 40 4.54 -4.57 1.39
N GLU A 41 3.94 -5.62 1.93
CA GLU A 41 4.15 -7.01 1.53
C GLU A 41 3.04 -7.44 0.56
N PRO A 42 3.37 -8.08 -0.57
CA PRO A 42 2.36 -8.66 -1.43
C PRO A 42 1.70 -9.86 -0.72
N ILE A 43 0.37 -9.88 -0.66
CA ILE A 43 -0.40 -10.93 0.00
C ILE A 43 -1.35 -11.68 -0.95
N GLY A 44 -1.45 -11.25 -2.21
CA GLY A 44 -2.26 -11.95 -3.21
C GLY A 44 -2.46 -11.16 -4.49
N THR A 45 -3.29 -11.72 -5.37
CA THR A 45 -3.69 -11.12 -6.65
C THR A 45 -5.19 -10.85 -6.63
N GLY A 46 -5.58 -9.61 -6.88
CA GLY A 46 -6.96 -9.21 -7.12
C GLY A 46 -7.28 -9.28 -8.62
N TYR A 47 -8.41 -9.88 -8.96
CA TYR A 47 -8.89 -9.98 -10.35
C TYR A 47 -10.05 -9.01 -10.57
N HIS A 48 -9.92 -8.15 -11.57
CA HIS A 48 -10.92 -7.14 -11.89
C HIS A 48 -12.00 -7.74 -12.81
N PRO A 49 -13.26 -7.27 -12.71
CA PRO A 49 -14.34 -7.74 -13.59
C PRO A 49 -14.08 -7.56 -15.09
N TRP A 50 -13.14 -6.69 -15.46
CA TRP A 50 -12.76 -6.40 -16.85
C TRP A 50 -11.51 -7.16 -17.33
N GLY A 51 -11.04 -8.17 -16.59
CA GLY A 51 -9.99 -9.10 -17.02
C GLY A 51 -8.56 -8.71 -16.65
N GLU A 52 -8.36 -7.54 -16.02
CA GLU A 52 -7.06 -7.14 -15.47
C GLU A 52 -6.83 -7.74 -14.08
N SER A 53 -5.58 -7.66 -13.61
CA SER A 53 -5.20 -8.07 -12.26
C SER A 53 -4.34 -7.01 -11.57
N SER A 54 -4.43 -6.96 -10.26
CA SER A 54 -3.60 -6.11 -9.42
C SER A 54 -3.02 -6.90 -8.25
N THR A 55 -1.87 -6.46 -7.74
CA THR A 55 -1.29 -7.03 -6.53
C THR A 55 -1.99 -6.42 -5.31
N ILE A 56 -2.43 -7.30 -4.40
CA ILE A 56 -2.94 -6.90 -3.09
C ILE A 56 -1.76 -6.84 -2.14
N TYR A 57 -1.61 -5.70 -1.48
CA TYR A 57 -0.53 -5.42 -0.55
C TYR A 57 -1.08 -5.20 0.87
N ARG A 58 -0.27 -5.57 1.88
CA ARG A 58 -0.50 -5.27 3.30
C ARG A 58 0.75 -4.60 3.89
N CYS A 59 0.57 -3.56 4.71
CA CYS A 59 1.63 -3.00 5.54
C CYS A 59 1.21 -3.11 7.01
N SER A 60 2.03 -3.77 7.84
CA SER A 60 1.89 -3.73 9.30
C SER A 60 2.15 -2.31 9.80
N LEU A 61 1.36 -1.83 10.76
CA LEU A 61 1.56 -0.56 11.45
C LEU A 61 2.09 -0.73 12.88
N THR A 62 2.08 -1.96 13.39
CA THR A 62 2.67 -2.39 14.66
C THR A 62 4.10 -2.86 14.50
#